data_AF-A0A4Y9FGF7-F1
#
_entry.id   AF-A0A4Y9FGF7-F1
#
_cell.length_a   1.000
_cell.length_b   1.000
_cell.length_c   1.000
_cell.angle_alpha   90.00
_cell.angle_beta   90.00
_cell.angle_gamma   90.00
#
_symmetry.space_group_name_H-M   'P 1'
#
loop_
_entity.id
_entity.type
_entity.pdbx_description
1 polymer ?
#
loop_
_entity_poly.entity_id
_entity_poly.type
_entity_poly.pdbx_seq_one_letter_code
_entity_poly.pdbx_strand_id
1 'polypeptide(L)'
;DFPVKVVVKDENGNPVAEKTFTVKVQRDTDGDQDPDVTDPDDDNDGYTDDQEKTANTDPKDPNSKPTATVGDIDNKTVIEKQPIDPIDVPVTNVPSKGSVEVTGLPDGLTYDPATGKITGTPTVTDWGTTEEE
;
A
#
# COMPACT_ATOMS: atom_id res chain seq x y z
N ASP A 1 -19.81 5.25 22.55
CA ASP A 1 -21.24 4.86 22.66
C ASP A 1 -22.04 5.95 23.34
N PHE A 2 -23.15 6.31 22.73
CA PHE A 2 -24.07 7.33 23.22
C PHE A 2 -25.33 6.66 23.76
N PRO A 3 -25.62 6.76 25.06
CA PRO A 3 -26.82 6.18 25.63
C PRO A 3 -28.05 6.98 25.18
N VAL A 4 -29.06 6.27 24.68
CA VAL A 4 -30.36 6.82 24.29
C VAL A 4 -31.43 6.20 25.16
N LYS A 5 -32.26 7.05 25.77
CA LYS A 5 -33.38 6.65 26.62
C LYS A 5 -34.70 6.97 25.92
N VAL A 6 -35.53 5.96 25.73
CA VAL A 6 -36.91 6.09 25.25
C VAL A 6 -37.84 6.01 26.45
N VAL A 7 -38.76 6.97 26.58
CA VAL A 7 -39.74 7.04 27.66
C VAL A 7 -41.13 7.17 27.06
N VAL A 8 -42.02 6.23 27.36
CA VAL A 8 -43.45 6.32 27.08
C VAL A 8 -44.11 7.00 28.28
N LYS A 9 -44.92 8.03 28.03
CA LYS A 9 -45.65 8.76 29.06
C LYS A 9 -47.16 8.60 28.88
N ASP A 10 -47.91 8.62 29.98
CA ASP A 10 -49.38 8.69 29.96
C ASP A 10 -49.90 10.10 29.63
N GLU A 11 -51.22 10.29 29.61
CA GLU A 11 -51.88 11.58 29.39
C GLU A 11 -51.53 12.65 30.44
N ASN A 12 -51.09 12.23 31.63
CA ASN A 12 -50.66 13.11 32.72
C ASN A 12 -49.15 13.42 32.66
N GLY A 13 -48.43 12.87 31.67
CA GLY A 13 -46.98 13.04 31.51
C GLY A 13 -46.13 12.13 32.40
N ASN A 14 -46.72 11.18 33.13
CA ASN A 14 -45.98 10.22 33.96
C ASN A 14 -45.37 9.12 33.09
N PRO A 15 -44.10 8.73 33.32
CA PRO A 15 -43.49 7.62 32.59
C PRO A 15 -44.18 6.30 32.93
N VAL A 16 -44.65 5.58 31.91
CA VAL A 16 -45.29 4.27 32.04
C VAL A 16 -44.44 3.13 31.48
N ALA A 17 -43.42 3.44 30.68
CA ALA A 17 -42.40 2.50 30.25
C ALA A 17 -41.11 3.24 29.88
N GLU A 18 -39.96 2.62 30.13
CA GLU A 18 -38.66 3.17 29.76
C GLU A 18 -37.75 2.08 29.18
N LYS A 19 -36.94 2.45 28.18
CA LYS A 19 -35.90 1.59 27.61
C LYS A 19 -34.66 2.41 27.32
N THR A 20 -33.50 1.89 27.71
CA THR A 20 -32.21 2.46 27.32
C THR A 20 -31.53 1.54 26.32
N PHE A 21 -30.87 2.11 25.32
CA PHE A 21 -29.97 1.43 24.39
C PHE A 21 -28.79 2.34 24.07
N THR A 22 -27.77 1.83 23.39
CA THR A 22 -26.60 2.61 22.97
C THR A 22 -26.58 2.80 21.46
N VAL A 23 -26.16 3.97 21.03
CA VAL A 23 -25.80 4.26 19.64
C VAL A 23 -24.28 4.37 19.56
N LYS A 24 -23.65 3.55 18.71
CA LYS A 24 -22.23 3.67 18.40
C LYS A 24 -22.08 4.57 17.17
N VAL A 25 -21.25 5.60 17.27
CA VAL A 25 -20.81 6.41 16.13
C VAL A 25 -19.35 6.06 15.91
N GLN A 26 -19.00 5.76 14.66
CA GLN A 26 -17.63 5.49 14.25
C GLN A 26 -17.14 6.69 13.42
N ARG A 27 -15.84 7.00 13.49
CA ARG A 27 -15.24 8.03 12.64
C ARG A 27 -15.16 7.47 11.22
N ASP A 28 -15.22 8.38 10.26
CA ASP A 28 -15.10 8.19 8.83
C ASP A 28 -14.31 9.42 8.38
N THR A 29 -12.99 9.25 8.18
CA THR A 29 -12.02 10.34 8.10
C THR A 29 -12.01 10.99 6.72
N ASP A 30 -12.25 10.21 5.67
CA ASP A 30 -12.27 10.65 4.28
C ASP A 30 -13.68 10.83 3.70
N GLY A 31 -14.71 10.31 4.37
CA GLY A 31 -16.12 10.42 4.01
C GLY A 31 -16.61 9.37 3.02
N ASP A 32 -15.94 8.23 2.87
CA ASP A 32 -16.30 7.20 1.89
C ASP A 32 -17.40 6.21 2.35
N GLN A 33 -17.85 6.36 3.61
CA GLN A 33 -18.82 5.51 4.30
C GLN A 33 -18.30 4.16 4.81
N ASP A 34 -17.00 3.90 4.74
CA ASP A 34 -16.29 2.89 5.54
C ASP A 34 -15.74 3.57 6.80
N PRO A 35 -16.12 3.13 8.01
CA PRO A 35 -15.57 3.76 9.21
C PRO A 35 -14.10 3.39 9.42
N ASP A 36 -13.34 4.28 10.06
CA ASP A 36 -11.88 4.16 10.29
C ASP A 36 -11.40 2.84 10.95
N VAL A 37 -12.32 2.07 11.53
CA VAL A 37 -12.00 0.80 12.17
C VAL A 37 -11.98 -0.38 11.20
N THR A 38 -12.52 -0.19 9.99
CA THR A 38 -12.64 -1.18 8.93
C THR A 38 -12.09 -0.68 7.60
N ASP A 39 -11.96 0.64 7.43
CA ASP A 39 -11.28 1.27 6.31
C ASP A 39 -9.79 0.90 6.28
N PRO A 40 -9.25 0.37 5.17
CA PRO A 40 -7.82 0.13 5.01
C PRO A 40 -6.95 1.36 4.68
N ASP A 41 -7.53 2.50 4.32
CA ASP A 41 -6.86 3.76 3.90
C ASP A 41 -7.71 4.96 4.39
N ASP A 42 -7.59 5.26 5.69
CA ASP A 42 -8.44 6.17 6.47
C ASP A 42 -8.61 7.58 5.86
N ASP A 43 -7.64 8.06 5.08
CA ASP A 43 -7.66 9.37 4.43
C ASP A 43 -7.68 9.31 2.89
N ASN A 44 -7.77 8.09 2.34
CA ASN A 44 -7.86 7.75 0.92
C ASN A 44 -6.77 8.42 0.06
N ASP A 45 -5.58 8.58 0.63
CA ASP A 45 -4.49 9.32 0.02
C ASP A 45 -3.60 8.47 -0.91
N GLY A 46 -3.90 7.17 -0.97
CA GLY A 46 -3.25 6.16 -1.79
C GLY A 46 -2.22 5.31 -1.05
N TYR A 47 -2.10 5.43 0.27
CA TYR A 47 -1.30 4.57 1.13
C TYR A 47 -2.18 3.92 2.19
N THR A 48 -2.05 2.62 2.39
CA THR A 48 -2.86 1.95 3.43
C THR A 48 -2.39 2.35 4.82
N ASP A 49 -3.28 2.34 5.80
CA ASP A 49 -2.99 2.52 7.24
C ASP A 49 -1.76 1.72 7.72
N ASP A 50 -1.62 0.48 7.25
CA ASP A 50 -0.51 -0.40 7.63
C ASP A 50 0.85 0.07 7.06
N GLN A 51 0.87 0.58 5.83
CA GLN A 51 2.06 1.18 5.22
C GLN A 51 2.48 2.43 6.00
N GLU A 52 1.52 3.29 6.31
CA GLU A 52 1.73 4.54 7.02
C GLU A 52 2.22 4.35 8.44
N LYS A 53 1.56 3.44 9.17
CA LYS A 53 1.99 3.05 10.51
C LYS A 53 3.39 2.46 10.52
N THR A 54 3.76 1.68 9.50
CA THR A 54 5.13 1.15 9.36
C THR A 54 6.13 2.27 9.07
N ALA A 55 5.73 3.27 8.29
CA ALA A 55 6.53 4.43 7.93
C ALA A 55 6.54 5.55 9.01
N ASN A 56 5.76 5.40 10.09
CA ASN A 56 5.48 6.44 11.08
C ASN A 56 4.90 7.73 10.48
N THR A 57 4.03 7.60 9.49
CA THR A 57 3.15 8.69 9.03
C THR A 57 1.77 8.60 9.69
N ASP A 58 0.90 9.57 9.42
CA ASP A 58 -0.40 9.68 10.10
C ASP A 58 -1.50 9.21 9.15
N PRO A 59 -2.12 8.04 9.38
CA PRO A 59 -3.14 7.47 8.48
C PRO A 59 -4.40 8.33 8.27
N LYS A 60 -4.54 9.41 9.05
CA LYS A 60 -5.72 10.28 9.03
C LYS A 60 -5.42 11.67 8.48
N ASP A 61 -4.23 11.89 7.93
CA ASP A 61 -3.83 13.16 7.31
C ASP A 61 -3.31 12.92 5.89
N PRO A 62 -4.09 13.29 4.85
CA PRO A 62 -3.76 12.97 3.46
C PRO A 62 -2.51 13.68 2.92
N ASN A 63 -1.87 14.53 3.74
CA ASN A 63 -0.59 15.18 3.47
C ASN A 63 0.60 14.50 4.15
N SER A 64 0.35 13.52 5.03
CA SER A 64 1.34 12.80 5.82
C SER A 64 1.68 11.47 5.13
N LYS A 65 2.49 11.50 4.08
CA LYS A 65 2.71 10.31 3.23
C LYS A 65 4.02 9.57 3.55
N PRO A 66 4.03 8.23 3.47
CA PRO A 66 5.26 7.45 3.42
C PRO A 66 6.19 7.92 2.28
N THR A 67 7.50 7.80 2.50
CA THR A 67 8.49 8.02 1.43
C THR A 67 8.79 6.68 0.75
N ALA A 68 8.56 6.61 -0.56
CA ALA A 68 8.97 5.47 -1.39
C ALA A 68 10.49 5.37 -1.46
N THR A 69 11.03 4.15 -1.39
CA THR A 69 12.47 3.92 -1.54
C THR A 69 12.76 2.74 -2.45
N VAL A 70 13.92 2.79 -3.09
CA VAL A 70 14.55 1.66 -3.76
C VAL A 70 15.75 1.29 -2.90
N GLY A 71 15.83 0.04 -2.48
CA GLY A 71 16.93 -0.49 -1.68
C GLY A 71 18.21 -0.67 -2.51
N ASP A 72 19.28 -1.04 -1.82
CA ASP A 72 20.58 -1.27 -2.47
C ASP A 72 20.52 -2.42 -3.48
N ILE A 73 21.08 -2.19 -4.66
CA ILE A 73 21.23 -3.18 -5.72
C ILE A 73 22.68 -3.10 -6.22
N ASP A 74 23.46 -4.15 -5.95
CA ASP A 74 24.83 -4.23 -6.44
C ASP A 74 24.89 -4.46 -7.95
N ASN A 75 25.95 -3.95 -8.58
CA ASN A 75 26.29 -4.31 -9.95
C ASN A 75 26.41 -5.83 -10.09
N LYS A 76 25.85 -6.37 -11.18
CA LYS A 76 25.89 -7.80 -11.50
C LYS A 76 26.68 -8.04 -12.78
N THR A 77 27.51 -9.07 -12.76
CA THR A 77 28.12 -9.66 -13.94
C THR A 77 27.45 -11.00 -14.19
N VAL A 78 26.97 -11.23 -15.40
CA VAL A 78 26.27 -12.44 -15.80
C VAL A 78 26.86 -12.97 -17.11
N ILE A 79 26.67 -14.26 -17.37
CA ILE A 79 27.20 -14.90 -18.57
C ILE A 79 26.14 -14.85 -19.68
N GLU A 80 26.52 -14.40 -20.87
CA GLU A 80 25.63 -14.38 -22.03
C GLU A 80 25.06 -15.77 -22.35
N LYS A 81 23.81 -15.81 -22.82
CA LYS A 81 23.09 -17.05 -23.17
C LYS A 81 22.91 -18.03 -22.02
N GLN A 82 23.19 -17.64 -20.78
CA GLN A 82 22.89 -18.41 -19.57
C GLN A 82 21.77 -17.75 -18.77
N PRO A 83 20.85 -18.53 -18.17
CA PRO A 83 19.90 -17.99 -17.22
C PRO A 83 20.62 -17.28 -16.08
N ILE A 84 20.13 -16.10 -15.71
CA ILE A 84 20.63 -15.39 -14.53
C ILE A 84 19.99 -15.95 -13.27
N ASP A 85 20.70 -15.86 -12.14
CA ASP A 85 20.02 -15.91 -10.85
C ASP A 85 19.08 -14.69 -10.75
N PRO A 86 17.81 -14.87 -10.31
CA PRO A 86 16.87 -13.77 -10.20
C PRO A 86 17.43 -12.62 -9.35
N ILE A 87 17.34 -11.40 -9.87
CA ILE A 87 17.80 -10.19 -9.16
C ILE A 87 16.58 -9.54 -8.51
N ASP A 88 16.59 -9.44 -7.19
CA ASP A 88 15.56 -8.71 -6.45
C ASP A 88 15.66 -7.20 -6.68
N VAL A 89 14.51 -6.56 -6.88
CA VAL A 89 14.36 -5.10 -6.94
C VAL A 89 13.65 -4.65 -5.67
N PRO A 90 14.38 -4.43 -4.56
CA PRO A 90 13.77 -4.08 -3.29
C PRO A 90 13.18 -2.67 -3.39
N VAL A 91 11.86 -2.57 -3.26
CA VAL A 91 11.15 -1.30 -3.15
C VAL A 91 10.28 -1.30 -1.91
N THR A 92 10.07 -0.13 -1.31
CA THR A 92 9.16 0.04 -0.18
C THR A 92 8.21 1.21 -0.42
N ASN A 93 7.06 1.18 0.26
CA ASN A 93 6.05 2.23 0.23
C ASN A 93 5.65 2.62 -1.20
N VAL A 94 5.38 1.62 -2.05
CA VAL A 94 4.75 1.87 -3.35
C VAL A 94 3.29 2.23 -3.09
N PRO A 95 2.77 3.35 -3.63
CA PRO A 95 1.35 3.70 -3.50
C PRO A 95 0.44 2.59 -4.04
N SER A 96 -0.78 2.48 -3.52
CA SER A 96 -1.79 1.48 -3.91
C SER A 96 -2.10 1.46 -5.41
N LYS A 97 -1.95 2.60 -6.09
CA LYS A 97 -2.11 2.77 -7.55
C LYS A 97 -0.79 3.06 -8.28
N GLY A 98 0.34 2.91 -7.59
CA GLY A 98 1.68 3.11 -8.13
C GLY A 98 2.18 1.89 -8.91
N SER A 99 3.31 2.05 -9.60
CA SER A 99 4.00 0.96 -10.31
C SER A 99 5.51 1.11 -10.22
N VAL A 100 6.22 0.00 -10.39
CA VAL A 100 7.68 -0.03 -10.53
C VAL A 100 8.03 -0.22 -12.00
N GLU A 101 8.91 0.62 -12.52
CA GLU A 101 9.41 0.56 -13.89
C GLU A 101 10.90 0.25 -13.88
N VAL A 102 11.31 -0.73 -14.70
CA VAL A 102 12.72 -1.09 -14.90
C VAL A 102 13.02 -0.97 -16.39
N THR A 103 13.98 -0.12 -16.74
CA THR A 103 14.38 0.15 -18.13
C THR A 103 15.86 -0.12 -18.33
N GLY A 104 16.30 -0.20 -19.60
CA GLY A 104 17.71 -0.43 -19.93
C GLY A 104 18.20 -1.85 -19.67
N LEU A 105 17.30 -2.81 -19.51
CA LEU A 105 17.66 -4.23 -19.42
C LEU A 105 18.24 -4.71 -20.76
N PRO A 106 19.33 -5.51 -20.73
CA PRO A 106 19.78 -6.27 -21.91
C PRO A 106 18.66 -7.12 -22.52
N ASP A 107 18.72 -7.33 -23.84
CA ASP A 107 17.78 -8.23 -24.53
C ASP A 107 17.73 -9.60 -23.85
N GLY A 108 16.53 -10.16 -23.70
CA GLY A 108 16.32 -11.46 -23.05
C GLY A 108 16.20 -11.41 -21.52
N LEU A 109 16.38 -10.25 -20.89
CA LEU A 109 15.99 -10.00 -19.50
C LEU A 109 14.65 -9.27 -19.40
N THR A 110 13.92 -9.55 -18.32
CA THR A 110 12.62 -8.91 -18.05
C THR A 110 12.44 -8.69 -16.56
N TYR A 111 11.73 -7.62 -16.19
CA TYR A 111 11.27 -7.39 -14.83
C TYR A 111 9.85 -7.91 -14.67
N ASP A 112 9.64 -8.77 -13.67
CA ASP A 112 8.33 -9.25 -13.28
C ASP A 112 7.82 -8.44 -12.07
N PRO A 113 6.84 -7.54 -12.27
CA PRO A 113 6.30 -6.72 -11.19
C PRO A 113 5.53 -7.54 -10.14
N ALA A 114 5.07 -8.75 -10.45
CA ALA A 114 4.38 -9.60 -9.48
C ALA A 114 5.35 -10.21 -8.45
N THR A 115 6.58 -10.48 -8.86
CA THR A 115 7.62 -11.05 -7.98
C THR A 115 8.67 -10.04 -7.54
N GLY A 116 8.71 -8.85 -8.15
CA GLY A 116 9.72 -7.83 -7.88
C GLY A 116 11.12 -8.24 -8.34
N LYS A 117 11.23 -9.11 -9.35
CA LYS A 117 12.50 -9.72 -9.78
C LYS A 117 12.80 -9.47 -11.24
N ILE A 118 14.06 -9.24 -11.55
CA ILE A 118 14.59 -9.34 -12.91
C ILE A 118 15.00 -10.79 -13.16
N THR A 119 14.52 -11.37 -14.25
CA THR A 119 14.81 -12.75 -14.65
C THR A 119 15.06 -12.84 -16.15
N GLY A 120 15.58 -13.97 -16.61
CA GLY A 120 15.71 -14.26 -18.04
C GLY A 120 17.08 -14.82 -18.41
N THR A 121 17.40 -14.70 -19.69
CA THR A 121 18.67 -15.14 -20.28
C THR A 121 19.15 -14.04 -21.21
N PRO A 122 20.23 -13.33 -20.87
CA PRO A 122 20.66 -12.17 -21.64
C PRO A 122 21.23 -12.62 -22.98
N THR A 123 20.90 -11.85 -24.01
CA THR A 123 21.45 -11.98 -25.36
C THR A 123 22.06 -10.64 -25.74
N VAL A 124 23.31 -10.65 -26.19
CA VAL A 124 23.98 -9.44 -26.68
C VAL A 124 24.35 -9.69 -28.13
N THR A 125 23.75 -8.90 -29.01
CA THR A 125 23.96 -9.04 -30.47
C THR A 125 25.01 -8.07 -31.01
N ASP A 126 25.36 -7.05 -30.23
CA ASP A 126 26.43 -6.08 -30.52
C ASP A 126 27.28 -5.86 -29.27
N TRP A 127 28.46 -6.46 -29.26
CA TRP A 127 29.42 -6.39 -28.14
C TRP A 127 30.36 -5.18 -28.24
N GLY A 128 30.24 -4.35 -29.29
CA GLY A 128 31.24 -3.31 -29.57
C GLY A 128 32.65 -3.89 -29.75
N THR A 129 33.68 -3.04 -29.75
CA THR A 129 35.09 -3.46 -29.92
C THR A 129 35.85 -3.60 -28.60
N THR A 130 35.17 -3.55 -27.45
CA THR A 130 35.79 -3.43 -26.11
C THR A 130 35.23 -4.43 -25.10
N GLU A 131 34.79 -5.60 -25.57
CA GLU A 131 34.08 -6.62 -24.79
C GLU A 131 34.90 -7.23 -23.63
N GLU A 132 36.24 -7.23 -23.68
CA GLU A 132 37.09 -7.80 -22.63
C GLU A 132 37.49 -6.75 -21.58
N GLU A 133 36.88 -6.79 -20.39
CA GLU A 133 37.43 -6.28 -19.12
C GLU A 133 37.71 -7.40 -18.12
#